data_AF-X1LCD0-F1
#
_entry.id   AF-X1LCD0-F1
#
_cell.length_a   1.000
_cell.length_b   1.000
_cell.length_c   1.000
_cell.angle_alpha   90.00
_cell.angle_beta   90.00
_cell.angle_gamma   90.00
#
_symmetry.space_group_name_H-M   'P 1'
#
loop_
_entity.id
_entity.type
_entity.pdbx_description
1 polymer ?
#
loop_
_entity_poly.entity_id
_entity_poly.type
_entity_poly.pdbx_seq_one_letter_code
_entity_poly.pdbx_strand_id
1 'polypeptide(L)' 'AAVWLKIEQEVTLKKVYHEAGRIRLQPANKEMEPMYYPPEDVEIQGRVIGVLRKL' A
#
# COMPACT_ATOMS: atom_id res chain seq x y z
N ALA A 1 -2.06 -2.70 -4.41
CA ALA A 1 -0.90 -3.57 -4.52
C ALA A 1 -0.66 -4.25 -3.18
N ALA A 2 0.03 -5.39 -3.18
CA ALA A 2 0.64 -5.91 -1.96
C ALA A 2 1.94 -5.16 -1.73
N VAL A 3 2.08 -4.59 -0.53
CA VAL A 3 3.18 -3.69 -0.18
C VAL A 3 3.84 -4.21 1.10
N TRP A 4 5.16 -4.35 1.06
CA TRP A 4 6.01 -4.58 2.23
C TRP A 4 6.58 -3.25 2.70
N LEU A 5 6.37 -2.92 3.98
CA LEU A 5 6.89 -1.73 4.64
C LEU A 5 8.13 -2.12 5.44
N LYS A 6 9.31 -1.70 4.97
CA LYS A 6 10.58 -2.18 5.52
C LYS A 6 10.81 -1.73 6.97
N ILE A 7 10.41 -0.51 7.32
CA ILE A 7 10.60 0.02 8.68
C ILE A 7 9.63 -0.66 9.66
N GLU A 8 8.36 -0.79 9.26
CA GLU A 8 7.30 -1.34 10.12
C GLU A 8 7.33 -2.87 10.19
N GLN A 9 8.07 -3.52 9.30
CA GLN A 9 8.08 -4.98 9.15
C GLN A 9 6.66 -5.55 8.96
N GLU A 10 5.84 -4.83 8.18
CA GLU A 10 4.42 -5.14 7.95
C GLU A 10 4.09 -5.27 6.46
N VAL A 11 3.15 -6.17 6.13
CA VAL A 11 2.54 -6.28 4.80
C VAL A 11 1.15 -5.63 4.80
N THR A 12 0.88 -4.77 3.82
CA THR A 12 -0.43 -4.12 3.65
C THR A 12 -0.98 -4.22 2.24
N LEU A 13 -2.32 -4.22 2.12
CA LEU A 13 -3.03 -4.03 0.86
C LEU A 13 -3.59 -2.62 0.78
N LYS A 14 -3.04 -1.82 -0.14
CA LYS A 14 -3.42 -0.41 -0.36
C LYS A 14 -3.36 -0.05 -1.84
N LYS A 15 -4.04 1.02 -2.25
CA LYS A 15 -3.77 1.65 -3.55
C LYS A 15 -2.48 2.46 -3.42
N VAL A 16 -1.58 2.30 -4.39
CA VAL A 16 -0.26 2.93 -4.36
C VAL A 16 -0.25 4.06 -5.39
N TYR A 17 0.13 5.25 -4.96
CA TYR A 17 0.34 6.41 -5.83
C TYR A 17 1.79 6.88 -5.69
N HIS A 18 2.43 7.12 -6.83
CA HIS A 18 3.76 7.72 -6.89
C HIS A 18 3.59 9.23 -6.98
N GLU A 19 4.05 9.94 -5.95
CA GLU A 19 4.06 11.40 -5.89
C GLU A 19 5.52 11.88 -5.92
N ALA A 20 5.74 13.17 -6.21
CA ALA A 20 7.09 13.72 -6.29
C ALA A 20 7.82 13.55 -4.94
N GLY A 21 8.78 12.62 -4.89
CA GLY A 21 9.62 12.35 -3.72
C GLY A 21 8.99 11.45 -2.64
N ARG A 22 7.80 10.90 -2.84
CA ARG A 22 7.16 10.02 -1.85
C ARG A 22 6.15 9.05 -2.46
N ILE A 23 5.88 7.97 -1.74
CA ILE A 23 4.80 7.03 -2.04
C ILE A 23 3.62 7.30 -1.13
N ARG A 24 2.43 7.47 -1.70
CA ARG A 24 1.17 7.53 -0.96
C ARG A 24 0.45 6.19 -1.01
N LEU A 25 0.22 5.61 0.17
CA LEU A 25 -0.60 4.42 0.37
C LEU A 25 -2.00 4.84 0.78
N GLN A 26 -2.93 4.70 -0.15
CA GLN A 26 -4.32 5.07 0.04
C GLN A 26 -5.14 3.86 0.51
N PRO A 27 -5.78 3.93 1.70
CA PRO A 27 -6.76 2.93 2.12
C PRO A 27 -8.01 2.95 1.23
N ALA A 28 -8.65 1.79 1.12
CA ALA A 28 -9.93 1.63 0.42
C ALA A 28 -11.14 1.98 1.32
N ASN A 29 -10.90 2.39 2.57
CA ASN A 29 -11.89 2.95 3.48
C ASN A 29 -11.69 4.47 3.56
N LYS A 30 -12.77 5.23 3.33
CA LYS A 30 -12.79 6.71 3.33
C LYS A 30 -12.56 7.34 4.71
N GLU A 31 -12.81 6.59 5.78
CA GLU A 31 -12.64 7.06 7.16
C GLU A 31 -11.19 6.96 7.64
N MET A 32 -10.31 6.33 6.85
CA MET A 32 -8.90 6.18 7.16
C MET A 32 -8.07 7.19 6.37
N GLU A 33 -7.08 7.79 7.03
CA GLU A 33 -6.17 8.74 6.40
C GLU A 33 -5.16 8.04 5.47
N PRO A 34 -4.69 8.72 4.41
CA PRO A 34 -3.60 8.24 3.58
C PRO A 34 -2.28 8.20 4.36
N MET A 35 -1.45 7.21 4.07
CA MET A 35 -0.11 7.09 4.66
C MET A 35 0.95 7.46 3.62
N TYR A 36 2.04 8.08 4.05
CA TYR A 36 3.11 8.55 3.16
C TYR A 36 4.45 7.98 3.61
N TYR A 37 5.22 7.48 2.66
CA TYR A 37 6.50 6.84 2.90
C TYR A 37 7.56 7.30 1.89
N PRO A 38 8.84 7.35 2.28
CA PRO A 38 9.95 7.42 1.35
C PRO A 38 9.94 6.22 0.40
N PRO A 39 10.29 6.38 -0.89
CA PRO A 39 10.31 5.27 -1.84
C PRO A 39 11.22 4.10 -1.42
N GLU A 40 12.31 4.38 -0.73
CA GLU A 40 13.26 3.38 -0.23
C GLU A 40 12.67 2.42 0.81
N ASP A 41 11.64 2.87 1.55
CA ASP A 41 10.99 2.11 2.63
C ASP A 41 9.82 1.25 2.15
N VAL A 42 9.43 1.41 0.89
CA VAL A 42 8.28 0.74 0.29
C VAL A 42 8.73 -0.27 -0.75
N GLU A 43 8.32 -1.52 -0.58
CA GLU A 43 8.56 -2.56 -1.58
C GLU A 43 7.24 -3.13 -2.10
N ILE A 44 6.99 -2.96 -3.40
CA ILE A 44 5.77 -3.47 -4.02
C ILE A 44 5.97 -4.94 -4.41
N GLN A 45 5.31 -5.83 -3.68
CA GLN A 45 5.39 -7.29 -3.88
C GLN A 45 4.57 -7.77 -5.08
N GLY A 46 3.58 -6.99 -5.51
CA GLY A 46 2.79 -7.33 -6.69
C GLY A 46 1.45 -6.61 -6.78
N ARG A 47 0.76 -6.83 -7.89
CA ARG A 47 -0.57 -6.25 -8.15
C ARG A 47 -1.65 -7.24 -7.75
N VAL A 48 -2.64 -6.75 -7.00
CA VAL A 48 -3.86 -7.52 -6.71
C VAL A 48 -4.70 -7.61 -7.97
N ILE A 49 -5.01 -8.83 -8.42
CA ILE A 49 -5.74 -9.09 -9.68
C ILE A 49 -7.17 -9.63 -9.48
N GLY A 50 -7.52 -10.04 -8.26
CA GLY A 50 -8.83 -10.62 -7.97
C GLY A 50 -9.03 -10.83 -6.47
N VAL A 51 -10.27 -11.14 -6.09
CA VAL A 51 -10.65 -11.43 -4.70
C VAL A 51 -11.46 -12.71 -4.70
N LEU A 52 -11.10 -13.65 -3.83
CA LEU A 52 -11.92 -14.82 -3.52
C LEU A 52 -12.74 -14.52 -2.27
N ARG A 53 -14.06 -14.55 -2.38
CA ARG A 53 -14.98 -14.35 -1.26
C ARG A 53 -15.89 -15.56 -1.15
N LYS A 54 -15.81 -16.28 -0.04
CA LYS A 54 -16.82 -17.27 0.36
C LYS A 54 -17.85 -16.54 1.22
N LEU A 55 -19.13 -16.65 0.86
CA LEU A 55 -20.26 -16.13 1.63
C LEU A 55 -20.68 -17.13 2.71
#